data_AF-A0A4V2AJI8-F1
#
_entry.id   AF-A0A4V2AJI8-F1
#
_cell.length_a   1.000
_cell.length_b   1.000
_cell.length_c   1.000
_cell.angle_alpha   90.00
_cell.angle_beta   90.00
_cell.angle_gamma   90.00
#
_symmetry.space_group_name_H-M   'P 1'
#
loop_
_entity.id
_entity.type
_entity.pdbx_description
1 polymer ?
#
loop_
_entity_poly.entity_id
_entity_poly.type
_entity_poly.pdbx_seq_one_letter_code
_entity_poly.pdbx_strand_id
1 'polypeptide(L)'
;MKSVVVFLGLLMMVLLAPARAEAAGIPLVYNSGDHAFATGPLPAPLDKDPALAGYEAGYMCQVKGVMWSYFSVSDCKPVAFKGDTYIDDAEVVKAITAKYTEADMQRGLWGRFGWMLGALVIVAGALLWLKEKISGEKDESEEEEKA
;
A
#
# COMPACT_ATOMS: atom_id res chain seq x y z
N MET A 1 29.26 13.42 7.33
CA MET A 1 27.85 13.89 7.32
C MET A 1 27.42 14.42 5.95
N LYS A 2 28.13 15.39 5.34
CA LYS A 2 27.80 15.93 4.01
C LYS A 2 27.69 14.85 2.91
N SER A 3 28.60 13.88 2.88
CA SER A 3 28.59 12.80 1.88
C SER A 3 27.43 11.81 2.05
N VAL A 4 26.91 11.64 3.26
CA VAL A 4 25.77 10.75 3.55
C VAL A 4 24.47 11.39 3.09
N VAL A 5 24.31 12.70 3.31
CA VAL A 5 23.15 13.47 2.84
C VAL A 5 23.10 13.50 1.31
N VAL A 6 24.25 13.65 0.65
CA VAL A 6 24.35 13.60 -0.82
C VAL A 6 24.02 12.20 -1.36
N PHE A 7 24.52 11.14 -0.72
CA PHE A 7 24.20 9.77 -1.14
C PHE A 7 22.73 9.42 -0.94
N LEU A 8 22.14 9.82 0.20
CA LEU A 8 20.72 9.59 0.49
C LEU A 8 19.83 10.38 -0.47
N GLY A 9 20.20 11.63 -0.78
CA GLY A 9 19.51 12.46 -1.77
C GLY A 9 19.58 11.89 -3.18
N LEU A 10 20.74 11.38 -3.60
CA LEU A 10 20.92 10.76 -4.91
C LEU A 10 20.14 9.44 -5.02
N LEU A 11 20.13 8.63 -3.97
CA LEU A 11 19.38 7.38 -3.91
C LEU A 11 17.86 7.63 -3.96
N MET A 12 17.37 8.66 -3.27
CA MET A 12 15.97 9.10 -3.37
C MET A 12 15.61 9.56 -4.79
N MET A 13 16.50 10.29 -5.47
CA MET A 13 16.29 10.74 -6.85
C MET A 13 16.20 9.56 -7.84
N VAL A 14 16.99 8.51 -7.64
CA VAL A 14 16.94 7.30 -8.46
C VAL A 14 15.67 6.48 -8.20
N LEU A 15 15.18 6.45 -6.95
CA LEU A 15 13.91 5.79 -6.60
C LEU A 15 12.66 6.58 -7.06
N LEU A 16 12.81 7.88 -7.34
CA LEU A 16 11.76 8.77 -7.82
C LEU A 16 11.82 9.03 -9.34
N ALA A 17 12.77 8.42 -10.05
CA ALA A 17 12.87 8.56 -11.51
C ALA A 17 11.66 7.88 -12.18
N PRO A 18 10.81 8.61 -12.91
CA PRO A 18 9.56 8.09 -13.42
C PRO A 18 9.83 7.20 -14.64
N ALA A 19 9.32 5.96 -14.62
CA ALA A 19 9.06 5.23 -15.86
C ALA A 19 7.87 5.91 -16.54
N ARG A 20 8.16 6.91 -17.38
CA ARG A 20 7.28 7.68 -18.28
C ARG A 20 5.77 7.59 -18.00
N ALA A 21 5.23 8.65 -17.39
CA ALA A 21 3.86 9.09 -17.61
C ALA A 21 3.85 10.62 -17.46
N GLU A 22 3.68 11.33 -18.58
CA GLU A 22 3.49 12.77 -18.61
C GLU A 22 2.07 13.09 -18.12
N ALA A 23 1.96 13.52 -16.86
CA ALA A 23 0.79 14.26 -16.38
C ALA A 23 1.30 15.31 -15.40
N ALA A 24 0.98 16.58 -15.68
CA ALA A 24 1.36 17.75 -14.88
C ALA A 24 0.56 17.86 -13.57
N GLY A 25 0.58 16.79 -12.79
CA GLY A 25 0.05 16.68 -11.43
C GLY A 25 0.94 15.73 -10.66
N ILE A 26 1.01 15.88 -9.33
CA ILE A 26 1.68 14.91 -8.46
C ILE A 26 1.14 13.52 -8.86
N PRO A 27 1.99 12.56 -9.31
CA PRO A 27 1.53 11.27 -9.83
C PRO A 27 1.01 10.39 -8.68
N LEU A 28 -0.20 10.69 -8.23
CA LEU A 28 -0.93 9.87 -7.27
C LEU A 28 -1.54 8.71 -8.04
N VAL A 29 -0.82 7.58 -8.06
CA VAL A 29 -1.32 6.33 -8.63
C VAL A 29 -2.48 5.82 -7.78
N TYR A 30 -3.71 6.03 -8.23
CA TYR A 30 -4.90 5.50 -7.60
C TYR A 30 -5.06 4.03 -7.99
N ASN A 31 -4.97 3.14 -7.01
CA ASN A 31 -5.17 1.71 -7.19
C ASN A 31 -6.61 1.40 -6.79
N SER A 32 -7.48 1.14 -7.77
CA SER A 32 -8.85 0.68 -7.53
C SER A 32 -9.21 -0.46 -8.45
N GLY A 33 -9.73 -1.54 -7.88
CA GLY A 33 -10.14 -2.72 -8.64
C GLY A 33 -9.98 -3.98 -7.81
N ASP A 34 -10.15 -5.11 -8.49
CA ASP A 34 -9.99 -6.43 -7.86
C ASP A 34 -8.52 -6.81 -7.84
N HIS A 35 -8.01 -7.13 -6.66
CA HIS A 35 -6.65 -7.60 -6.46
C HIS A 35 -6.67 -8.97 -5.79
N ALA A 36 -5.93 -9.92 -6.37
CA ALA A 36 -5.69 -11.22 -5.78
C ALA A 36 -4.54 -11.14 -4.77
N PHE A 37 -4.79 -11.61 -3.55
CA PHE A 37 -3.80 -11.74 -2.48
C PHE A 37 -3.55 -13.21 -2.20
N ALA A 38 -2.30 -13.65 -2.41
CA ALA A 38 -1.89 -15.00 -2.02
C ALA A 38 -2.00 -15.17 -0.49
N THR A 39 -2.55 -16.30 -0.07
CA THR A 39 -2.56 -16.76 1.33
C THR A 39 -1.65 -17.97 1.54
N GLY A 40 -1.37 -18.74 0.48
CA GLY A 40 -0.42 -19.84 0.53
C GLY A 40 -0.71 -20.95 -0.48
N PRO A 41 -0.11 -22.14 -0.29
CA PRO A 41 -0.36 -23.28 -1.16
C PRO A 41 -1.81 -23.78 -1.04
N LEU A 42 -2.31 -24.39 -2.12
CA LEU A 42 -3.64 -24.99 -2.14
C LEU A 42 -3.87 -25.97 -0.98
N PRO A 43 -5.02 -25.91 -0.30
CA PRO A 43 -5.41 -26.91 0.70
C PRO A 43 -5.68 -28.27 0.05
N ALA A 44 -5.40 -29.36 0.77
CA ALA A 44 -5.83 -30.69 0.35
C ALA A 44 -7.37 -30.79 0.34
N PRO A 45 -7.99 -31.48 -0.63
CA PRO A 45 -7.40 -32.35 -1.67
C PRO A 45 -7.05 -31.65 -3.00
N LEU A 46 -7.24 -30.34 -3.11
CA LEU A 46 -7.04 -29.58 -4.35
C LEU A 46 -5.57 -29.53 -4.77
N ASP A 47 -4.65 -29.76 -3.83
CA ASP A 47 -3.22 -29.93 -4.06
C ASP A 47 -2.87 -31.10 -4.99
N LYS A 48 -3.77 -32.09 -5.11
CA LYS A 48 -3.60 -33.29 -5.94
C LYS A 48 -4.38 -33.23 -7.25
N ASP A 49 -5.17 -32.19 -7.47
CA ASP A 49 -5.93 -32.05 -8.70
C ASP A 49 -5.02 -31.61 -9.85
N PRO A 50 -4.85 -32.42 -10.92
CA PRO A 50 -4.03 -32.05 -12.06
C PRO A 50 -4.53 -30.78 -12.79
N ALA A 51 -5.83 -30.46 -12.70
CA ALA A 51 -6.38 -29.22 -13.27
C ALA A 51 -5.94 -27.97 -12.51
N LEU A 52 -5.65 -28.11 -11.21
CA LEU A 52 -5.23 -27.01 -10.32
C LEU A 52 -3.71 -26.97 -10.11
N ALA A 53 -2.95 -27.69 -10.93
CA ALA A 53 -1.49 -27.74 -10.83
C ALA A 53 -0.84 -26.36 -11.02
N GLY A 54 -0.22 -25.87 -9.95
CA GLY A 54 0.44 -24.55 -9.90
C GLY A 54 -0.50 -23.38 -9.68
N TYR A 55 -1.75 -23.63 -9.24
CA TYR A 55 -2.60 -22.61 -8.67
C TYR A 55 -2.22 -22.36 -7.20
N GLU A 56 -2.39 -21.13 -6.75
CA GLU A 56 -2.21 -20.72 -5.37
C GLU A 56 -3.56 -20.40 -4.74
N ALA A 57 -3.67 -20.62 -3.44
CA ALA A 57 -4.84 -20.19 -2.69
C ALA A 57 -4.69 -18.71 -2.34
N GLY A 58 -5.77 -17.96 -2.50
CA GLY A 58 -5.82 -16.58 -2.08
C GLY A 58 -7.22 -16.02 -2.02
N TYR A 59 -7.27 -14.70 -1.85
CA TYR A 59 -8.51 -13.93 -1.84
C TYR A 59 -8.45 -12.86 -2.91
N MET A 60 -9.50 -12.77 -3.71
CA MET A 60 -9.75 -11.66 -4.61
C MET A 60 -10.58 -10.63 -3.87
N CYS A 61 -9.98 -9.49 -3.56
CA CYS A 61 -10.65 -8.43 -2.82
C CYS A 61 -10.72 -7.17 -3.68
N GLN A 62 -11.80 -6.41 -3.49
CA GLN A 62 -11.89 -5.07 -4.02
C GLN A 62 -11.02 -4.16 -3.15
N VAL A 63 -10.00 -3.55 -3.75
CA VAL A 63 -9.12 -2.62 -3.05
C VAL A 63 -9.32 -1.21 -3.52
N LYS A 64 -9.14 -0.28 -2.60
CA LYS A 64 -8.98 1.14 -2.90
C LYS A 64 -7.73 1.62 -2.18
N GLY A 65 -6.83 2.21 -2.95
CA GLY A 65 -5.50 2.60 -2.50
C GLY A 65 -4.93 3.77 -3.26
N VAL A 66 -3.94 4.42 -2.68
CA VAL A 66 -3.13 5.44 -3.32
C VAL A 66 -1.67 5.04 -3.18
N MET A 67 -0.92 5.10 -4.27
CA MET A 67 0.50 4.74 -4.33
C MET A 67 0.77 3.37 -3.67
N TRP A 68 0.05 2.32 -4.07
CA TRP A 68 0.21 0.94 -3.57
C TRP A 68 -0.07 0.75 -2.06
N SER A 69 -0.55 1.79 -1.37
CA SER A 69 -1.08 1.69 -0.02
C SER A 69 -2.59 1.51 -0.09
N TYR A 70 -3.12 0.47 0.52
CA TYR A 70 -4.56 0.21 0.55
C TYR A 70 -5.18 0.87 1.78
N PHE A 71 -6.17 1.73 1.56
CA PHE A 71 -6.95 2.34 2.65
C PHE A 71 -8.27 1.59 2.89
N SER A 72 -8.75 0.84 1.90
CA SER A 72 -9.92 -0.01 2.01
C SER A 72 -9.71 -1.30 1.23
N VAL A 73 -10.03 -2.42 1.87
CA VAL A 73 -10.05 -3.76 1.29
C VAL A 73 -11.40 -4.35 1.69
N SER A 74 -12.28 -4.59 0.72
CA SER A 74 -13.64 -5.10 0.94
C SER A 74 -13.98 -6.18 -0.08
N ASP A 75 -15.12 -6.87 0.13
CA ASP A 75 -15.68 -7.83 -0.82
C ASP A 75 -14.71 -8.97 -1.20
N CYS A 76 -13.97 -9.46 -0.20
CA CYS A 76 -12.99 -10.53 -0.37
C CYS A 76 -13.67 -11.88 -0.67
N LYS A 77 -13.32 -12.47 -1.81
CA LYS A 77 -13.77 -13.80 -2.21
C LYS A 77 -12.58 -14.77 -2.25
N PRO A 78 -12.67 -15.94 -1.62
CA PRO A 78 -11.62 -16.94 -1.70
C PRO A 78 -11.60 -17.52 -3.12
N VAL A 79 -10.43 -17.52 -3.76
CA VAL A 79 -10.24 -18.04 -5.12
C VAL A 79 -8.92 -18.81 -5.21
N ALA A 80 -8.88 -19.83 -6.06
CA ALA A 80 -7.62 -20.36 -6.53
C ALA A 80 -7.19 -19.57 -7.77
N PHE A 81 -5.98 -19.04 -7.80
CA PHE A 81 -5.52 -18.25 -8.95
C PHE A 81 -4.12 -18.66 -9.40
N LYS A 82 -3.85 -18.43 -10.69
CA LYS A 82 -2.57 -18.68 -11.35
C LYS A 82 -2.35 -17.60 -12.40
N GLY A 83 -1.45 -16.67 -12.11
CA GLY A 83 -1.29 -15.46 -12.94
C GLY A 83 -2.61 -14.71 -13.05
N ASP A 84 -3.11 -14.54 -14.27
CA ASP A 84 -4.36 -13.80 -14.57
C ASP A 84 -5.62 -14.69 -14.55
N THR A 85 -5.47 -16.00 -14.33
CA THR A 85 -6.61 -16.94 -14.29
C THR A 85 -7.03 -17.25 -12.86
N TYR A 86 -8.33 -17.33 -12.61
CA TYR A 86 -8.89 -17.67 -11.30
C TYR A 86 -10.03 -18.67 -11.42
N ILE A 87 -10.24 -19.46 -10.37
CA ILE A 87 -11.32 -20.43 -10.22
C ILE A 87 -12.00 -20.15 -8.88
N ASP A 88 -13.32 -19.96 -8.92
CA ASP A 88 -14.19 -19.61 -7.81
C ASP A 88 -15.25 -20.68 -7.50
N ASP A 89 -14.99 -21.93 -7.91
CA ASP A 89 -15.86 -23.07 -7.64
C ASP A 89 -16.17 -23.23 -6.15
N ALA A 90 -17.41 -23.61 -5.83
CA ALA A 90 -17.88 -23.72 -4.45
C ALA A 90 -17.05 -24.68 -3.59
N GLU A 91 -16.49 -25.74 -4.18
CA GLU A 91 -15.59 -26.68 -3.50
C GLU A 91 -14.24 -26.04 -3.15
N VAL A 92 -13.69 -25.25 -4.08
CA VAL A 92 -12.43 -24.52 -3.91
C VAL A 92 -12.57 -23.44 -2.83
N VAL A 93 -13.64 -22.65 -2.93
CA VAL A 93 -14.03 -21.62 -1.96
C VAL A 93 -14.11 -22.20 -0.54
N LYS A 94 -14.78 -23.35 -0.38
CA LYS A 94 -14.98 -23.99 0.92
C LYS A 94 -13.67 -24.53 1.50
N ALA A 95 -12.83 -25.15 0.68
CA ALA A 95 -11.55 -25.69 1.12
C ALA A 95 -10.57 -24.56 1.53
N ILE A 96 -10.53 -23.46 0.77
CA ILE A 96 -9.69 -22.30 1.09
C ILE A 96 -10.14 -21.63 2.38
N THR A 97 -11.45 -21.35 2.52
CA THR A 97 -12.01 -20.70 3.73
C THR A 97 -11.84 -21.55 4.99
N ALA A 98 -11.78 -22.88 4.86
CA ALA A 98 -11.57 -23.77 5.99
C ALA A 98 -10.12 -23.75 6.52
N LYS A 99 -9.14 -23.41 5.67
CA LYS A 99 -7.70 -23.45 6.01
C LYS A 99 -7.09 -22.07 6.21
N TYR A 100 -7.48 -21.10 5.39
CA TYR A 100 -6.95 -19.75 5.39
C TYR A 100 -8.05 -18.77 5.75
N THR A 101 -7.67 -17.78 6.53
CA THR A 101 -8.54 -16.66 6.87
C THR A 101 -8.11 -15.42 6.10
N GLU A 102 -8.98 -14.41 6.06
CA GLU A 102 -8.64 -13.09 5.52
C GLU A 102 -7.42 -12.44 6.19
N ALA A 103 -7.08 -12.83 7.42
CA ALA A 103 -5.90 -12.33 8.12
C ALA A 103 -4.59 -12.86 7.54
N ASP A 104 -4.63 -14.01 6.85
CA ASP A 104 -3.47 -14.67 6.26
C ASP A 104 -3.10 -14.13 4.88
N MET A 105 -3.88 -13.16 4.37
CA MET A 105 -3.59 -12.50 3.10
C MET A 105 -2.26 -11.76 3.16
N GLN A 106 -1.36 -12.09 2.23
CA GLN A 106 -0.07 -11.42 2.07
C GLN A 106 -0.25 -10.04 1.41
N ARG A 107 -0.88 -9.13 2.15
CA ARG A 107 -0.92 -7.70 1.86
C ARG A 107 0.41 -7.14 2.34
N GLY A 108 1.39 -7.03 1.44
CA GLY A 108 2.76 -6.58 1.77
C GLY A 108 2.80 -5.35 2.68
N LEU A 109 3.93 -5.12 3.37
CA LEU A 109 4.05 -4.11 4.45
C LEU A 109 3.51 -2.72 4.05
N TRP A 110 3.80 -2.29 2.84
CA TRP A 110 3.35 -1.00 2.30
C TRP A 110 1.84 -0.96 2.04
N GLY A 111 1.25 -2.05 1.52
CA GLY A 111 -0.19 -2.16 1.32
C GLY A 111 -0.98 -2.10 2.63
N ARG A 112 -0.39 -2.60 3.72
CA ARG A 112 -1.02 -2.62 5.06
C ARG A 112 -0.82 -1.33 5.86
N PHE A 113 0.39 -0.74 5.83
CA PHE A 113 0.77 0.37 6.71
C PHE A 113 1.12 1.67 5.98
N GLY A 114 1.18 1.67 4.65
CA GLY A 114 1.57 2.85 3.86
C GLY A 114 0.70 4.07 4.14
N TRP A 115 -0.59 3.86 4.43
CA TRP A 115 -1.53 4.94 4.72
C TRP A 115 -1.24 5.59 6.08
N MET A 116 -0.78 4.81 7.06
CA MET A 116 -0.38 5.33 8.38
C MET A 116 0.88 6.20 8.26
N LEU A 117 1.85 5.76 7.45
CA LEU A 117 3.05 6.55 7.16
C LEU A 117 2.69 7.84 6.41
N GLY A 118 1.78 7.76 5.43
CA GLY A 118 1.24 8.93 4.74
C GLY A 118 0.57 9.92 5.70
N ALA A 119 -0.26 9.42 6.62
CA ALA A 119 -0.90 10.24 7.64
C ALA A 119 0.12 10.92 8.57
N LEU A 120 1.16 10.20 9.00
CA LEU A 120 2.23 10.76 9.83
C LEU A 120 2.98 11.89 9.14
N VAL A 121 3.29 11.75 7.84
CA VAL A 121 3.96 12.80 7.06
C VAL A 121 3.08 14.06 6.97
N ILE A 122 1.78 13.89 6.73
CA ILE A 122 0.83 15.01 6.67
C ILE A 122 0.76 15.73 8.03
N VAL A 123 0.65 14.98 9.14
CA VAL A 123 0.60 15.55 10.50
C VAL A 123 1.90 16.28 10.83
N ALA A 124 3.06 15.69 10.53
CA ALA A 124 4.36 16.33 10.75
C ALA A 124 4.49 17.62 9.94
N GLY A 125 4.08 17.62 8.67
CA GLY A 125 4.06 18.82 7.84
C GLY A 125 3.16 19.92 8.41
N ALA A 126 1.96 19.57 8.87
CA ALA A 126 1.03 20.53 9.49
C ALA A 126 1.60 21.13 10.79
N LEU A 127 2.27 20.32 11.63
CA LEU A 127 2.90 20.79 12.87
C LEU A 127 4.08 21.72 12.59
N LEU A 128 4.91 21.42 11.59
CA LEU A 128 6.00 22.31 11.17
C LEU A 128 5.47 23.64 10.64
N TRP A 129 4.44 23.61 9.80
CA TRP A 129 3.78 24.81 9.28
C TRP A 129 3.17 25.69 10.39
N LEU A 130 2.49 25.08 11.36
CA LEU A 130 1.96 25.80 12.53
C LEU A 130 3.07 26.40 13.39
N LYS A 131 4.18 25.68 13.57
CA LYS A 131 5.34 26.19 14.31
C LYS A 131 5.94 27.43 13.64
N GLU A 132 6.08 27.43 12.32
CA GLU A 132 6.58 28.60 11.58
C GLU A 132 5.63 29.80 11.73
N LYS A 133 4.32 29.58 11.65
CA LYS A 133 3.29 30.62 11.87
C LYS A 133 3.35 31.23 13.27
N ILE A 134 3.48 30.40 14.31
CA ILE A 134 3.48 30.86 15.71
C ILE A 134 4.82 31.50 16.09
N SER A 135 5.94 31.02 15.54
CA SER A 135 7.25 31.60 15.82
C SER A 135 7.42 32.96 15.13
N GLY A 136 6.91 33.13 13.91
CA GLY A 136 7.01 34.40 13.19
C GLY A 136 6.24 35.54 13.85
N GLU A 137 5.11 35.27 14.50
CA GLU A 137 4.29 36.29 15.18
C GLU A 137 4.95 36.81 16.48
N LYS A 138 5.81 36.00 17.11
CA LYS A 138 6.53 36.41 18.33
C LYS A 138 7.68 37.37 18.03
N ASP A 139 8.39 37.14 16.93
CA ASP A 139 9.54 37.96 16.56
C ASP A 139 9.12 39.38 16.15
N GLU A 140 7.97 39.56 15.49
CA GLU A 140 7.44 40.90 15.15
C GLU A 140 6.96 41.67 16.39
N SER A 141 6.35 40.99 17.38
CA SER A 141 5.85 41.63 18.60
C SER A 141 6.97 42.11 19.55
N GLU A 142 8.12 41.43 19.56
CA GLU A 142 9.29 41.86 20.34
C GLU A 142 10.08 43.00 19.67
N GLU A 143 9.95 43.18 18.36
CA GLU A 143 10.58 44.30 17.63
C GLU A 143 9.77 45.60 17.79
N GLU A 144 8.43 45.55 17.83
CA GLU A 144 7.58 46.72 18.09
C GLU A 144 7.65 47.22 19.55
N GLU A 145 7.90 46.35 20.54
CA GLU A 145 8.06 46.80 21.94
C GLU A 145 9.42 47.48 22.20
N LYS A 146 10.40 47.28 21.31
CA LYS A 146 11.75 47.86 21.42
C LYS A 146 11.98 49.10 20.56
N ALA A 147 10.99 49.54 19.78
CA ALA A 147 11.01 50.76 18.96
C ALA A 147 10.29 51.93 19.66
#